data_AF-A0A1K9ZD60-F1
#
_entry.id   AF-A0A1K9ZD60-F1
#
_cell.length_a   1.000
_cell.length_b   1.000
_cell.length_c   1.000
_cell.angle_alpha   90.00
_cell.angle_beta   90.00
_cell.angle_gamma   90.00
#
_symmetry.space_group_name_H-M   'P 1'
#
loop_
_entity.id
_entity.type
_entity.pdbx_description
1 polymer ?
#
loop_
_entity_poly.entity_id
_entity_poly.type
_entity_poly.pdbx_seq_one_letter_code
_entity_poly.pdbx_strand_id
1 'polypeptide(L)'
;MSTYWFKTLIPALICNSLLPVSAANITEISGKDCHAMIDAGVMSSAAPVQCERLRQVQFDYIDFQGKQHNNGSIIVMDAVSPYVATIFERLYELKFPINKAQPIHHYQGNDNLSMADNNTSAFNYRPIAGKRSLSVHAYGLAIDINPKQNPFVEFGEQGSASFKPVDGSKYANRMKFRYGKDERQGFAEDVITTFADNGFLYWGGFWNTPIDYQHFQVSRNMANLMSVMPADNASQFFDNYVQWYQSCKASYPKAYTQHKVNDYVHYLETKLNSESLSKTFNRSPKKVIAAIQQPLQTSTICVKD
;
A
#
# COMPACT_ATOMS: atom_id res chain seq x y z
N MET A 1 7.14 9.34 -75.80
CA MET A 1 6.01 9.78 -74.93
C MET A 1 5.21 8.52 -74.62
N SER A 2 5.00 8.00 -73.42
CA SER A 2 5.17 8.45 -72.04
C SER A 2 5.35 7.19 -71.18
N THR A 3 6.29 7.21 -70.23
CA THR A 3 6.50 6.19 -69.20
C THR A 3 5.49 6.41 -68.06
N TYR A 4 4.77 5.36 -67.63
CA TYR A 4 3.97 5.40 -66.41
C TYR A 4 4.58 4.46 -65.37
N TRP A 5 5.18 5.08 -64.36
CA TRP A 5 5.69 4.43 -63.15
C TRP A 5 4.54 4.22 -62.17
N PHE A 6 4.28 2.98 -61.77
CA PHE A 6 3.43 2.68 -60.62
C PHE A 6 4.20 3.04 -59.34
N LYS A 7 3.80 4.14 -58.68
CA LYS A 7 4.25 4.47 -57.33
C LYS A 7 3.52 3.58 -56.34
N THR A 8 4.29 2.79 -55.62
CA THR A 8 3.92 2.03 -54.43
C THR A 8 3.33 2.98 -53.37
N LEU A 9 2.10 2.74 -52.95
CA LEU A 9 1.49 3.38 -51.78
C LEU A 9 1.87 2.56 -50.54
N ILE A 10 2.64 3.16 -49.64
CA ILE A 10 2.90 2.68 -48.29
C ILE A 10 1.94 3.40 -47.34
N PRO A 11 1.00 2.69 -46.70
CA PRO A 11 0.45 3.09 -45.40
C PRO A 11 0.80 2.00 -44.37
N ALA A 12 1.11 2.26 -43.11
CA ALA A 12 0.82 3.39 -42.27
C ALA A 12 1.93 3.50 -41.21
N LEU A 13 2.27 4.73 -40.84
CA LEU A 13 2.97 4.97 -39.57
C LEU A 13 2.04 4.55 -38.43
N ILE A 14 2.38 3.44 -37.78
CA ILE A 14 1.93 3.16 -36.42
C ILE A 14 2.66 4.16 -35.53
N CYS A 15 2.03 5.30 -35.25
CA CYS A 15 2.47 6.18 -34.17
C CYS A 15 2.05 5.51 -32.85
N ASN A 16 2.83 4.53 -32.40
CA ASN A 16 2.83 4.13 -31.00
C ASN A 16 3.38 5.33 -30.23
N SER A 17 2.48 6.21 -29.77
CA SER A 17 2.78 7.10 -28.66
C SER A 17 2.99 6.23 -27.44
N LEU A 18 4.23 5.73 -27.28
CA LEU A 18 4.72 5.26 -26.01
C LEU A 18 4.63 6.47 -25.09
N LEU A 19 3.57 6.55 -24.30
CA LEU A 19 3.54 7.45 -23.16
C LEU A 19 4.80 7.13 -22.35
N PRO A 20 5.67 8.10 -22.06
CA PRO A 20 6.77 7.85 -21.15
C PRO A 20 6.14 7.43 -19.82
N VAL A 21 6.39 6.18 -19.42
CA VAL A 21 6.12 5.76 -18.05
C VAL A 21 7.11 6.57 -17.20
N SER A 22 6.62 7.63 -16.57
CA SER A 22 7.42 8.35 -15.58
C SER A 22 7.61 7.40 -14.40
N ALA A 23 8.85 6.99 -14.15
CA ALA A 23 9.19 6.19 -12.99
C ALA A 23 8.94 7.00 -11.72
N ALA A 24 8.40 6.34 -10.70
CA ALA A 24 8.22 6.99 -9.41
C ALA A 24 9.58 7.43 -8.84
N ASN A 25 9.60 8.61 -8.22
CA ASN A 25 10.80 9.17 -7.62
C ASN A 25 10.75 9.02 -6.10
N ILE A 26 11.83 8.49 -5.51
CA ILE A 26 11.96 8.26 -4.07
C ILE A 26 12.99 9.22 -3.52
N THR A 27 12.60 10.08 -2.58
CA THR A 27 13.47 11.08 -1.98
C THR A 27 13.49 10.98 -0.46
N GLU A 28 14.63 11.34 0.13
CA GLU A 28 14.75 11.50 1.57
C GLU A 28 13.88 12.66 2.07
N ILE A 29 13.38 12.56 3.31
CA ILE A 29 12.67 13.67 3.95
C ILE A 29 13.72 14.70 4.36
N SER A 30 13.66 15.89 3.77
CA SER A 30 14.58 16.97 4.15
C SER A 30 14.34 17.44 5.58
N GLY A 31 15.34 18.05 6.22
CA GLY A 31 15.15 18.63 7.56
C GLY A 31 14.03 19.68 7.59
N LYS A 32 13.81 20.41 6.49
CA LYS A 32 12.69 21.36 6.37
C LYS A 32 11.34 20.64 6.35
N ASP A 33 11.23 19.57 5.55
CA ASP A 33 9.98 18.81 5.44
C ASP A 33 9.67 18.05 6.74
N CYS A 34 10.70 17.54 7.42
CA CYS A 34 10.55 16.93 8.74
C CYS A 34 10.00 17.92 9.78
N HIS A 35 10.52 19.16 9.81
CA HIS A 35 9.95 20.20 10.69
C HIS A 35 8.50 20.52 10.32
N ALA A 36 8.18 20.65 9.02
CA ALA A 36 6.80 20.87 8.58
C ALA A 36 5.86 19.72 8.99
N MET A 37 6.34 18.48 8.97
CA MET A 37 5.62 17.31 9.48
C MET A 37 5.37 17.39 10.99
N ILE A 38 6.33 17.86 11.77
CA ILE A 38 6.19 18.06 13.22
C ILE A 38 5.17 19.17 13.51
N ASP A 39 5.29 20.32 12.84
CA ASP A 39 4.40 21.47 13.00
C ASP A 39 2.95 21.12 12.62
N ALA A 40 2.78 20.26 11.62
CA ALA A 40 1.47 19.75 11.20
C ALA A 40 0.93 18.61 12.08
N GLY A 41 1.66 18.19 13.13
CA GLY A 41 1.22 17.13 14.04
C GLY A 41 1.21 15.72 13.43
N VAL A 42 1.86 15.50 12.29
CA VAL A 42 1.99 14.16 11.67
C VAL A 42 3.23 13.40 12.11
N MET A 43 4.12 14.04 12.86
CA MET A 43 5.39 13.49 13.36
C MET A 43 5.70 14.04 14.76
N SER A 44 6.40 13.25 15.58
CA SER A 44 6.99 13.74 16.83
C SER A 44 8.19 12.87 17.22
N SER A 45 8.97 13.31 18.21
CA SER A 45 10.05 12.50 18.79
C SER A 45 9.57 11.20 19.45
N ALA A 46 8.26 11.08 19.74
CA ALA A 46 7.66 9.86 20.26
C ALA A 46 7.15 8.92 19.14
N ALA A 47 7.31 9.28 17.87
CA ALA A 47 6.97 8.41 16.75
C ALA A 47 7.88 7.17 16.73
N PRO A 48 7.34 5.97 16.42
CA PRO A 48 8.13 4.74 16.38
C PRO A 48 9.16 4.75 15.24
N VAL A 49 8.99 5.62 14.26
CA VAL A 49 9.84 5.78 13.08
C VAL A 49 10.10 7.28 12.89
N GLN A 50 11.37 7.68 12.88
CA GLN A 50 11.78 9.08 12.70
C GLN A 50 12.00 9.41 11.21
N CYS A 51 12.13 10.70 10.88
CA CYS A 51 12.20 11.18 9.49
C CYS A 51 13.31 10.53 8.65
N GLU A 52 14.44 10.17 9.26
CA GLU A 52 15.58 9.50 8.58
C GLU A 52 15.21 8.11 8.05
N ARG A 53 14.19 7.48 8.66
CA ARG A 53 13.63 6.18 8.28
C ARG A 53 12.39 6.30 7.39
N LEU A 54 12.04 7.51 6.97
CA LEU A 54 10.93 7.79 6.05
C LEU A 54 11.44 8.24 4.68
N ARG A 55 10.66 7.97 3.65
CA ARG A 55 10.90 8.42 2.28
C ARG A 55 9.62 8.97 1.68
N GLN A 56 9.75 10.03 0.89
CA GLN A 56 8.68 10.53 0.06
C GLN A 56 8.73 9.81 -1.28
N VAL A 57 7.62 9.18 -1.66
CA VAL A 57 7.42 8.55 -2.97
C VAL A 57 6.55 9.47 -3.79
N GLN A 58 7.07 9.95 -4.92
CA GLN A 58 6.37 10.81 -5.88
C GLN A 58 6.07 9.98 -7.14
N PHE A 59 4.86 10.10 -7.67
CA PHE A 59 4.41 9.28 -8.79
C PHE A 59 3.34 9.99 -9.63
N ASP A 60 3.24 9.54 -10.88
CA ASP A 60 2.15 9.94 -11.76
C ASP A 60 0.89 9.13 -11.45
N TYR A 61 -0.28 9.73 -11.62
CA TYR A 61 -1.56 9.04 -11.49
C TYR A 61 -2.59 9.55 -12.50
N ILE A 62 -3.61 8.72 -12.77
CA ILE A 62 -4.76 9.08 -13.61
C ILE A 62 -5.95 9.29 -12.68
N ASP A 63 -6.71 10.38 -12.87
CA ASP A 63 -7.91 10.63 -12.08
C ASP A 63 -9.18 9.97 -12.63
N PHE A 64 -10.30 10.13 -11.93
CA PHE A 64 -11.60 9.60 -12.34
C PHE A 64 -12.15 10.22 -13.63
N GLN A 65 -11.54 11.28 -14.16
CA GLN A 65 -11.87 11.88 -15.45
C GLN A 65 -10.90 11.42 -16.56
N GLY A 66 -9.95 10.55 -16.23
CA GLY A 66 -8.92 10.07 -17.17
C GLY A 66 -7.77 11.07 -17.38
N LYS A 67 -7.68 12.13 -16.55
CA LYS A 67 -6.60 13.12 -16.66
C LYS A 67 -5.37 12.64 -15.90
N GLN A 68 -4.20 12.81 -16.54
CA GLN A 68 -2.91 12.56 -15.92
C GLN A 68 -2.51 13.69 -14.96
N HIS A 69 -1.95 13.30 -13.82
CA HIS A 69 -1.32 14.16 -12.83
C HIS A 69 0.08 13.64 -12.52
N ASN A 70 1.02 14.55 -12.25
CA ASN A 70 2.42 14.26 -11.96
C ASN A 70 2.85 14.75 -10.58
N ASN A 71 1.88 14.96 -9.69
CA ASN A 71 2.07 15.53 -8.36
C ASN A 71 1.58 14.57 -7.26
N GLY A 72 1.36 13.29 -7.58
CA GLY A 72 1.01 12.28 -6.57
C GLY A 72 2.17 12.09 -5.62
N SER A 73 1.91 12.15 -4.31
CA SER A 73 2.95 11.93 -3.32
C SER A 73 2.43 11.34 -2.01
N ILE A 74 3.18 10.39 -1.46
CA ILE A 74 2.96 9.82 -0.12
C ILE A 74 4.29 9.63 0.61
N ILE A 75 4.23 9.47 1.93
CA ILE A 75 5.40 9.21 2.78
C ILE A 75 5.26 7.82 3.40
N VAL A 76 6.31 7.02 3.31
CA VAL A 76 6.36 5.62 3.80
C VAL A 76 7.72 5.32 4.44
N MET A 77 7.85 4.17 5.11
CA MET A 77 9.13 3.69 5.63
C MET A 77 10.12 3.46 4.48
N ASP A 78 11.38 3.77 4.72
CA ASP A 78 12.49 3.59 3.77
C ASP A 78 12.52 2.19 3.14
N ALA A 79 12.46 1.15 3.97
CA ALA A 79 12.50 -0.26 3.58
C ALA A 79 11.38 -0.68 2.61
N VAL A 80 10.25 0.04 2.56
CA VAL A 80 9.12 -0.31 1.67
C VAL A 80 8.97 0.65 0.50
N SER A 81 9.70 1.76 0.50
CA SER A 81 9.55 2.80 -0.53
C SER A 81 9.73 2.30 -1.98
N PRO A 82 10.64 1.35 -2.30
CA PRO A 82 10.73 0.80 -3.67
C PRO A 82 9.47 0.03 -4.10
N TYR A 83 8.91 -0.78 -3.21
CA TYR A 83 7.69 -1.55 -3.48
C TYR A 83 6.46 -0.67 -3.58
N VAL A 84 6.41 0.41 -2.79
CA VAL A 84 5.35 1.41 -2.87
C VAL A 84 5.42 2.17 -4.19
N ALA A 85 6.61 2.55 -4.65
CA ALA A 85 6.81 3.09 -6.00
C ALA A 85 6.24 2.14 -7.08
N THR A 86 6.60 0.86 -7.02
CA THR A 86 6.07 -0.17 -7.94
C THR A 86 4.55 -0.31 -7.89
N ILE A 87 3.92 -0.20 -6.71
CA ILE A 87 2.46 -0.19 -6.58
C ILE A 87 1.88 0.95 -7.43
N PHE A 88 2.33 2.19 -7.23
CA PHE A 88 1.74 3.35 -7.91
C PHE A 88 2.06 3.39 -9.41
N GLU A 89 3.23 2.94 -9.83
CA GLU A 89 3.55 2.70 -11.25
C GLU A 89 2.57 1.71 -11.86
N ARG A 90 2.29 0.59 -11.17
CA ARG A 90 1.34 -0.40 -11.65
C ARG A 90 -0.09 0.12 -11.69
N LEU A 91 -0.50 0.93 -10.72
CA LEU A 91 -1.82 1.59 -10.73
C LEU A 91 -1.95 2.54 -11.92
N TYR A 92 -0.89 3.29 -12.24
CA TYR A 92 -0.84 4.15 -13.42
C TYR A 92 -0.98 3.36 -14.73
N GLU A 93 -0.22 2.28 -14.89
CA GLU A 93 -0.31 1.38 -16.05
C GLU A 93 -1.71 0.77 -16.24
N LEU A 94 -2.34 0.38 -15.13
CA LEU A 94 -3.69 -0.17 -15.11
C LEU A 94 -4.77 0.90 -15.34
N LYS A 95 -4.39 2.18 -15.40
CA LYS A 95 -5.30 3.33 -15.41
C LYS A 95 -6.31 3.27 -14.26
N PHE A 96 -5.88 2.75 -13.11
CA PHE A 96 -6.69 2.75 -11.91
C PHE A 96 -6.86 4.20 -11.44
N PRO A 97 -8.10 4.72 -11.35
CA PRO A 97 -8.29 6.12 -11.04
C PRO A 97 -7.95 6.40 -9.58
N ILE A 98 -7.10 7.41 -9.36
CA ILE A 98 -6.80 7.98 -8.04
C ILE A 98 -7.31 9.41 -8.04
N ASN A 99 -8.14 9.78 -7.06
CA ASN A 99 -8.65 11.14 -7.00
C ASN A 99 -7.56 12.17 -6.68
N LYS A 100 -6.75 11.86 -5.66
CA LYS A 100 -5.69 12.70 -5.13
C LYS A 100 -4.76 11.84 -4.29
N ALA A 101 -3.47 12.16 -4.26
CA ALA A 101 -2.52 11.59 -3.33
C ALA A 101 -1.55 12.68 -2.85
N GLN A 102 -1.69 13.08 -1.58
CA GLN A 102 -0.86 14.10 -0.93
C GLN A 102 -0.52 13.66 0.50
N PRO A 103 0.68 14.00 1.02
CA PRO A 103 1.03 13.72 2.40
C PRO A 103 0.06 14.37 3.40
N ILE A 104 -0.18 13.72 4.53
CA ILE A 104 -1.19 14.16 5.51
C ILE A 104 -0.89 15.53 6.14
N HIS A 105 0.37 16.00 6.11
CA HIS A 105 0.69 17.32 6.65
C HIS A 105 -0.02 18.46 5.90
N HIS A 106 -0.45 18.25 4.64
CA HIS A 106 -1.33 19.18 3.91
C HIS A 106 -2.70 19.39 4.59
N TYR A 107 -3.10 18.46 5.46
CA TYR A 107 -4.34 18.49 6.24
C TYR A 107 -4.08 18.68 7.74
N GLN A 108 -2.89 19.17 8.14
CA GLN A 108 -2.53 19.40 9.54
C GLN A 108 -2.73 18.15 10.42
N GLY A 109 -2.37 16.96 9.91
CA GLY A 109 -2.55 15.71 10.66
C GLY A 109 -3.97 15.16 10.67
N ASN A 110 -4.94 15.90 10.13
CA ASN A 110 -6.35 15.57 10.25
C ASN A 110 -6.77 14.53 9.20
N ASP A 111 -6.85 13.29 9.66
CA ASP A 111 -7.28 12.12 8.91
C ASP A 111 -8.69 12.28 8.29
N ASN A 112 -9.62 12.90 9.03
CA ASN A 112 -10.99 13.10 8.54
C ASN A 112 -11.05 14.12 7.39
N LEU A 113 -10.24 15.19 7.46
CA LEU A 113 -10.15 16.16 6.35
C LEU A 113 -9.54 15.51 5.10
N SER A 114 -8.47 14.71 5.27
CA SER A 114 -7.87 13.93 4.18
C SER A 114 -8.89 12.96 3.54
N MET A 115 -9.62 12.19 4.35
CA MET A 115 -10.67 11.29 3.84
C MET A 115 -11.81 12.03 3.14
N ALA A 116 -12.28 13.14 3.69
CA ALA A 116 -13.34 13.96 3.09
C ALA A 116 -12.93 14.55 1.72
N ASP A 117 -11.64 14.83 1.54
CA ASP A 117 -11.05 15.28 0.27
C ASP A 117 -10.67 14.10 -0.67
N ASN A 118 -11.06 12.88 -0.31
CA ASN A 118 -10.79 11.65 -1.07
C ASN A 118 -9.29 11.49 -1.41
N ASN A 119 -8.45 11.76 -0.41
CA ASN A 119 -7.00 11.71 -0.54
C ASN A 119 -6.47 10.31 -0.21
N THR A 120 -5.78 9.70 -1.17
CA THR A 120 -4.93 8.53 -0.95
C THR A 120 -3.73 8.93 -0.11
N SER A 121 -3.46 8.19 0.97
CA SER A 121 -2.49 8.61 1.99
C SER A 121 -1.77 7.45 2.65
N ALA A 122 -0.67 7.74 3.34
CA ALA A 122 0.15 6.74 4.03
C ALA A 122 0.58 7.25 5.42
N PHE A 123 1.84 7.64 5.63
CA PHE A 123 2.33 8.00 6.96
C PHE A 123 1.51 9.09 7.68
N ASN A 124 1.10 8.78 8.91
CA ASN A 124 0.49 9.70 9.86
C ASN A 124 0.73 9.18 11.29
N TYR A 125 1.53 9.88 12.09
CA TYR A 125 1.76 9.53 13.49
C TYR A 125 0.49 9.80 14.32
N ARG A 126 -0.35 8.78 14.45
CA ARG A 126 -1.58 8.85 15.26
C ARG A 126 -1.94 7.51 15.91
N PRO A 127 -2.70 7.55 17.03
CA PRO A 127 -3.41 6.37 17.49
C PRO A 127 -4.45 5.88 16.47
N ILE A 128 -4.84 4.62 16.60
CA ILE A 128 -6.05 4.11 15.96
C ILE A 128 -7.25 4.87 16.55
N ALA A 129 -8.24 5.22 15.73
CA ALA A 129 -9.43 5.92 16.17
C ALA A 129 -10.08 5.20 17.38
N GLY A 130 -10.28 5.93 18.47
CA GLY A 130 -10.88 5.40 19.70
C GLY A 130 -10.00 4.45 20.52
N LYS A 131 -8.72 4.22 20.16
CA LYS A 131 -7.80 3.34 20.89
C LYS A 131 -6.52 4.06 21.29
N ARG A 132 -5.82 3.50 22.28
CA ARG A 132 -4.48 3.99 22.69
C ARG A 132 -3.34 3.44 21.82
N SER A 133 -3.58 2.33 21.13
CA SER A 133 -2.57 1.72 20.26
C SER A 133 -2.37 2.53 18.97
N LEU A 134 -1.13 2.59 18.50
CA LEU A 134 -0.78 3.30 17.27
C LEU A 134 -1.37 2.62 16.03
N SER A 135 -1.78 3.43 15.06
CA SER A 135 -2.12 2.96 13.72
C SER A 135 -0.89 2.41 13.01
N VAL A 136 -1.04 1.49 12.05
CA VAL A 136 0.10 1.05 11.22
C VAL A 136 0.60 2.19 10.32
N HIS A 137 -0.26 3.18 10.03
CA HIS A 137 0.14 4.45 9.41
C HIS A 137 1.25 5.18 10.19
N ALA A 138 1.30 5.05 11.51
CA ALA A 138 2.33 5.69 12.34
C ALA A 138 3.75 5.11 12.11
N TYR A 139 3.84 3.99 11.39
CA TYR A 139 5.09 3.32 11.04
C TYR A 139 5.46 3.54 9.57
N GLY A 140 4.60 4.17 8.76
CA GLY A 140 4.83 4.31 7.32
C GLY A 140 4.67 3.00 6.55
N LEU A 141 3.87 2.07 7.10
CA LEU A 141 3.69 0.70 6.57
C LEU A 141 2.21 0.38 6.29
N ALA A 142 1.41 1.42 6.05
CA ALA A 142 0.02 1.34 5.63
C ALA A 142 -0.32 2.42 4.62
N ILE A 143 -1.28 2.13 3.74
CA ILE A 143 -1.76 3.00 2.66
C ILE A 143 -3.29 2.93 2.64
N ASP A 144 -3.94 4.09 2.63
CA ASP A 144 -5.37 4.24 2.39
C ASP A 144 -5.59 4.77 0.97
N ILE A 145 -6.45 4.12 0.17
CA ILE A 145 -6.68 4.50 -1.24
C ILE A 145 -8.14 4.91 -1.52
N ASN A 146 -8.32 6.09 -2.14
CA ASN A 146 -9.62 6.64 -2.53
C ASN A 146 -10.73 6.47 -1.46
N PRO A 147 -10.61 7.12 -0.28
CA PRO A 147 -11.53 6.93 0.86
C PRO A 147 -13.02 7.02 0.54
N LYS A 148 -13.45 7.84 -0.44
CA LYS A 148 -14.85 7.90 -0.85
C LYS A 148 -15.31 6.63 -1.55
N GLN A 149 -14.52 6.09 -2.47
CA GLN A 149 -14.84 4.83 -3.14
C GLN A 149 -14.69 3.63 -2.19
N ASN A 150 -13.78 3.74 -1.23
CA ASN A 150 -13.39 2.66 -0.31
C ASN A 150 -13.57 3.11 1.16
N PRO A 151 -14.81 3.28 1.64
CA PRO A 151 -15.04 3.84 2.97
C PRO A 151 -14.61 2.89 4.09
N PHE A 152 -14.28 3.48 5.24
CA PHE A 152 -14.34 2.79 6.52
C PHE A 152 -15.81 2.65 6.97
N VAL A 153 -16.20 1.45 7.36
CA VAL A 153 -17.57 1.08 7.73
C VAL A 153 -17.58 0.48 9.13
N GLU A 154 -18.35 1.09 10.03
CA GLU A 154 -18.51 0.64 11.40
C GLU A 154 -19.99 0.38 11.69
N PHE A 155 -20.28 -0.77 12.31
CA PHE A 155 -21.63 -1.20 12.65
C PHE A 155 -21.90 -0.96 14.14
N GLY A 156 -22.94 -0.19 14.43
CA GLY A 156 -23.43 0.03 15.79
C GLY A 156 -24.17 -1.20 16.34
N GLU A 157 -24.39 -1.21 17.66
CA GLU A 157 -25.02 -2.33 18.38
C GLU A 157 -26.41 -2.72 17.84
N GLN A 158 -27.14 -1.76 17.25
CA GLN A 158 -28.48 -1.96 16.68
C GLN A 158 -28.46 -2.23 15.15
N GLY A 159 -27.30 -2.56 14.59
CA GLY A 159 -27.16 -2.87 13.15
C GLY A 159 -27.08 -1.65 12.22
N SER A 160 -27.06 -0.43 12.76
CA SER A 160 -26.83 0.79 11.99
C SER A 160 -25.40 0.83 11.45
N ALA A 161 -25.21 1.11 10.16
CA ALA A 161 -23.89 1.31 9.57
C ALA A 161 -23.52 2.80 9.52
N SER A 162 -22.30 3.13 9.92
CA SER A 162 -21.70 4.45 9.77
C SER A 162 -20.52 4.37 8.80
N PHE A 163 -20.35 5.43 7.99
CA PHE A 163 -19.36 5.48 6.90
C PHE A 163 -18.42 6.66 7.11
N LYS A 164 -17.13 6.44 6.93
CA LYS A 164 -16.10 7.49 6.90
C LYS A 164 -15.31 7.39 5.59
N PRO A 165 -15.32 8.45 4.75
CA PRO A 165 -16.16 9.64 4.85
C PRO A 165 -17.66 9.30 4.63
N VAL A 166 -18.57 10.16 5.10
CA VAL A 166 -20.04 9.95 5.02
C VAL A 166 -20.50 9.74 3.57
N ASP A 167 -19.93 10.48 2.63
CA ASP A 167 -20.21 10.35 1.19
C ASP A 167 -19.86 8.98 0.63
N GLY A 168 -18.97 8.23 1.29
CA GLY A 168 -18.61 6.88 0.92
C GLY A 168 -19.75 5.86 1.08
N SER A 169 -20.81 6.20 1.81
CA SER A 169 -22.05 5.40 1.88
C SER A 169 -22.65 5.08 0.51
N LYS A 170 -22.43 5.94 -0.50
CA LYS A 170 -22.83 5.70 -1.91
C LYS A 170 -22.18 4.44 -2.50
N TYR A 171 -21.04 4.02 -1.94
CA TYR A 171 -20.24 2.89 -2.36
C TYR A 171 -20.38 1.67 -1.43
N ALA A 172 -21.39 1.65 -0.55
CA ALA A 172 -21.72 0.50 0.28
C ALA A 172 -22.02 -0.76 -0.55
N ASN A 173 -22.72 -0.60 -1.68
CA ASN A 173 -22.87 -1.68 -2.65
C ASN A 173 -21.54 -1.88 -3.42
N ARG A 174 -20.82 -2.96 -3.09
CA ARG A 174 -19.52 -3.32 -3.69
C ARG A 174 -19.62 -3.96 -5.07
N MET A 175 -20.83 -4.16 -5.63
CA MET A 175 -20.98 -4.71 -6.98
C MET A 175 -20.47 -3.73 -8.04
N LYS A 176 -19.47 -4.19 -8.81
CA LYS A 176 -18.88 -3.45 -9.93
C LYS A 176 -19.85 -3.28 -11.10
N PHE A 177 -20.50 -4.38 -11.50
CA PHE A 177 -21.51 -4.40 -12.56
C PHE A 177 -22.91 -4.37 -11.94
N ARG A 178 -23.70 -3.34 -12.26
CA ARG A 178 -25.06 -3.17 -11.74
C ARG A 178 -26.03 -2.93 -12.89
N TYR A 179 -27.20 -3.55 -12.82
CA TYR A 179 -28.19 -3.48 -13.90
C TYR A 179 -28.56 -2.03 -14.25
N GLY A 180 -28.36 -1.64 -15.51
CA GLY A 180 -28.68 -0.31 -16.03
C GLY A 180 -27.85 0.83 -15.43
N LYS A 181 -26.66 0.54 -14.87
CA LYS A 181 -25.74 1.55 -14.32
C LYS A 181 -24.36 1.40 -14.94
N ASP A 182 -23.64 2.50 -15.01
CA ASP A 182 -22.24 2.49 -15.39
C ASP A 182 -21.42 1.67 -14.40
N GLU A 183 -20.35 1.06 -14.94
CA GLU A 183 -19.34 0.34 -14.18
C GLU A 183 -18.70 1.27 -13.14
N ARG A 184 -18.57 0.79 -11.91
CA ARG A 184 -17.86 1.53 -10.87
C ARG A 184 -16.35 1.32 -11.00
N GLN A 185 -15.60 2.37 -10.74
CA GLN A 185 -14.14 2.37 -10.76
C GLN A 185 -13.57 2.83 -9.42
N GLY A 186 -12.27 2.61 -9.21
CA GLY A 186 -11.54 3.07 -8.03
C GLY A 186 -11.74 2.19 -6.78
N PHE A 187 -12.29 0.98 -6.96
CA PHE A 187 -12.52 0.01 -5.90
C PHE A 187 -11.23 -0.71 -5.52
N ALA A 188 -10.93 -0.76 -4.23
CA ALA A 188 -9.74 -1.42 -3.69
C ALA A 188 -9.67 -2.91 -4.09
N GLU A 189 -10.82 -3.56 -4.28
CA GLU A 189 -10.96 -4.93 -4.78
C GLU A 189 -10.23 -5.17 -6.10
N ASP A 190 -10.18 -4.18 -6.99
CA ASP A 190 -9.50 -4.29 -8.29
C ASP A 190 -7.97 -4.32 -8.17
N VAL A 191 -7.42 -3.95 -7.00
CA VAL A 191 -5.98 -3.73 -6.80
C VAL A 191 -5.39 -4.51 -5.62
N ILE A 192 -6.18 -5.37 -4.95
CA ILE A 192 -5.71 -6.19 -3.82
C ILE A 192 -4.44 -6.97 -4.18
N THR A 193 -4.44 -7.62 -5.35
CA THR A 193 -3.28 -8.39 -5.82
C THR A 193 -2.06 -7.50 -6.04
N THR A 194 -2.22 -6.28 -6.58
CA THR A 194 -1.12 -5.33 -6.76
C THR A 194 -0.48 -4.96 -5.43
N PHE A 195 -1.28 -4.71 -4.39
CA PHE A 195 -0.77 -4.42 -3.05
C PHE A 195 -0.12 -5.64 -2.40
N ALA A 196 -0.76 -6.81 -2.46
CA ALA A 196 -0.25 -8.04 -1.87
C ALA A 196 1.07 -8.50 -2.51
N ASP A 197 1.18 -8.39 -3.84
CA ASP A 197 2.38 -8.72 -4.60
C ASP A 197 3.58 -7.82 -4.25
N ASN A 198 3.33 -6.68 -3.60
CA ASN A 198 4.31 -5.70 -3.13
C ASN A 198 4.38 -5.62 -1.60
N GLY A 199 3.91 -6.65 -0.90
CA GLY A 199 4.12 -6.82 0.54
C GLY A 199 3.03 -6.26 1.46
N PHE A 200 1.93 -5.73 0.90
CA PHE A 200 0.78 -5.25 1.68
C PHE A 200 -0.36 -6.28 1.63
N LEU A 201 -0.16 -7.42 2.31
CA LEU A 201 -1.06 -8.58 2.25
C LEU A 201 -2.37 -8.36 3.03
N TYR A 202 -2.35 -7.49 4.04
CA TYR A 202 -3.48 -7.30 4.93
C TYR A 202 -4.34 -6.13 4.40
N TRP A 203 -5.49 -6.46 3.85
CA TRP A 203 -6.49 -5.50 3.41
C TRP A 203 -7.64 -5.41 4.42
N GLY A 204 -8.01 -4.19 4.80
CA GLY A 204 -9.05 -3.92 5.79
C GLY A 204 -10.47 -4.32 5.33
N GLY A 205 -10.66 -4.50 4.02
CA GLY A 205 -11.90 -5.07 3.47
C GLY A 205 -12.14 -6.54 3.81
N PHE A 206 -11.13 -7.27 4.32
CA PHE A 206 -11.30 -8.65 4.83
C PHE A 206 -11.74 -8.72 6.29
N TRP A 207 -11.84 -7.60 7.00
CA TRP A 207 -12.24 -7.60 8.42
C TRP A 207 -13.75 -7.75 8.57
N ASN A 208 -14.19 -8.30 9.72
CA ASN A 208 -15.61 -8.43 10.04
C ASN A 208 -16.22 -7.09 10.52
N THR A 209 -15.53 -6.41 11.45
CA THR A 209 -15.90 -5.09 11.95
C THR A 209 -14.73 -4.42 12.68
N PRO A 210 -14.50 -3.10 12.50
CA PRO A 210 -14.98 -2.33 11.36
C PRO A 210 -14.41 -2.89 10.05
N ILE A 211 -15.08 -2.63 8.93
CA ILE A 211 -14.57 -2.96 7.59
C ILE A 211 -13.88 -1.72 7.05
N ASP A 212 -12.62 -1.81 6.64
CA ASP A 212 -11.83 -0.66 6.20
C ASP A 212 -11.36 -0.83 4.75
N TYR A 213 -12.24 -0.52 3.79
CA TYR A 213 -12.00 -0.84 2.38
C TYR A 213 -10.80 -0.08 1.78
N GLN A 214 -10.48 1.11 2.29
CA GLN A 214 -9.35 1.90 1.82
C GLN A 214 -8.00 1.29 2.23
N HIS A 215 -7.98 0.49 3.29
CA HIS A 215 -6.79 0.28 4.09
C HIS A 215 -5.99 -0.96 3.68
N PHE A 216 -4.73 -0.76 3.31
CA PHE A 216 -3.74 -1.81 3.05
C PHE A 216 -2.58 -1.66 4.02
N GLN A 217 -2.15 -2.74 4.67
CA GLN A 217 -1.05 -2.71 5.63
C GLN A 217 -0.22 -3.99 5.63
N VAL A 218 0.96 -3.91 6.25
CA VAL A 218 1.71 -5.08 6.75
C VAL A 218 1.11 -5.60 8.07
N SER A 219 1.62 -6.70 8.62
CA SER A 219 1.20 -7.15 9.94
C SER A 219 1.70 -6.21 11.05
N ARG A 220 0.96 -6.11 12.17
CA ARG A 220 1.41 -5.27 13.31
C ARG A 220 2.73 -5.76 13.92
N ASN A 221 2.96 -7.07 13.92
CA ASN A 221 4.21 -7.65 14.42
C ASN A 221 5.40 -7.22 13.53
N MET A 222 5.20 -7.23 12.21
CA MET A 222 6.16 -6.70 11.24
C MET A 222 6.44 -5.21 11.44
N ALA A 223 5.41 -4.38 11.62
CA ALA A 223 5.59 -2.95 11.84
C ALA A 223 6.41 -2.66 13.11
N ASN A 224 6.12 -3.37 14.20
CA ASN A 224 6.90 -3.28 15.44
C ASN A 224 8.35 -3.73 15.23
N LEU A 225 8.56 -4.86 14.53
CA LEU A 225 9.90 -5.39 14.24
C LEU A 225 10.74 -4.39 13.43
N MET A 226 10.21 -3.89 12.31
CA MET A 226 10.94 -3.03 11.39
C MET A 226 11.25 -1.65 11.99
N SER A 227 10.41 -1.17 12.93
CA SER A 227 10.64 0.12 13.60
C SER A 227 11.90 0.18 14.46
N VAL A 228 12.33 -0.96 15.01
CA VAL A 228 13.52 -1.07 15.88
C VAL A 228 14.70 -1.74 15.19
N MET A 229 14.52 -2.15 13.93
CA MET A 229 15.55 -2.82 13.13
C MET A 229 16.41 -1.78 12.41
N PRO A 230 17.74 -1.97 12.29
CA PRO A 230 18.59 -1.15 11.43
C PRO A 230 18.04 -1.10 9.99
N ALA A 231 18.18 0.04 9.31
CA ALA A 231 17.57 0.28 8.00
C ALA A 231 17.88 -0.82 6.98
N ASP A 232 19.17 -1.18 6.82
CA ASP A 232 19.59 -2.22 5.87
C ASP A 232 18.97 -3.59 6.17
N ASN A 233 18.86 -3.95 7.44
CA ASN A 233 18.22 -5.20 7.84
C ASN A 233 16.70 -5.16 7.61
N ALA A 234 16.06 -4.00 7.82
CA ALA A 234 14.62 -3.84 7.56
C ALA A 234 14.32 -3.94 6.05
N SER A 235 15.16 -3.35 5.20
CA SER A 235 15.08 -3.50 3.74
C SER A 235 15.25 -4.94 3.32
N GLN A 236 16.33 -5.62 3.75
CA GLN A 236 16.55 -7.04 3.45
C GLN A 236 15.39 -7.92 3.94
N PHE A 237 14.85 -7.65 5.13
CA PHE A 237 13.71 -8.36 5.66
C PHE A 237 12.46 -8.18 4.78
N PHE A 238 12.17 -6.95 4.33
CA PHE A 238 11.03 -6.67 3.47
C PHE A 238 11.20 -7.28 2.07
N ASP A 239 12.42 -7.24 1.52
CA ASP A 239 12.73 -7.88 0.25
C ASP A 239 12.46 -9.39 0.31
N ASN A 240 12.93 -10.04 1.37
CA ASN A 240 12.70 -11.45 1.63
C ASN A 240 11.21 -11.75 1.83
N TYR A 241 10.48 -10.87 2.51
CA TYR A 241 9.04 -10.99 2.72
C TYR A 241 8.28 -11.04 1.39
N VAL A 242 8.59 -10.11 0.47
CA VAL A 242 7.96 -10.05 -0.86
C VAL A 242 8.38 -11.25 -1.72
N GLN A 243 9.67 -11.56 -1.78
CA GLN A 243 10.17 -12.70 -2.59
C GLN A 243 9.62 -14.04 -2.12
N TRP A 244 9.52 -14.24 -0.80
CA TRP A 244 8.94 -15.45 -0.23
C TRP A 244 7.46 -15.56 -0.56
N TYR A 245 6.70 -14.47 -0.43
CA TYR A 245 5.29 -14.42 -0.83
C TYR A 245 5.11 -14.80 -2.32
N GLN A 246 5.93 -14.25 -3.22
CA GLN A 246 5.87 -14.57 -4.65
C GLN A 246 6.20 -16.04 -4.94
N SER A 247 7.21 -16.60 -4.28
CA SER A 247 7.57 -18.02 -4.44
C SER A 247 6.47 -18.95 -3.94
N CYS A 248 5.89 -18.64 -2.78
CA CYS A 248 4.75 -19.38 -2.24
C CYS A 248 3.51 -19.27 -3.14
N LYS A 249 3.21 -18.07 -3.66
CA LYS A 249 2.10 -17.84 -4.61
C LYS A 249 2.23 -18.70 -5.86
N ALA A 250 3.44 -18.80 -6.41
CA ALA A 250 3.72 -19.64 -7.57
C ALA A 250 3.52 -21.14 -7.27
N SER A 251 3.85 -21.58 -6.06
CA SER A 251 3.73 -22.99 -5.64
C SER A 251 2.31 -23.38 -5.20
N TYR A 252 1.54 -22.44 -4.66
CA TYR A 252 0.20 -22.67 -4.09
C TYR A 252 -0.87 -21.70 -4.63
N PRO A 253 -1.06 -21.60 -5.96
CA PRO A 253 -1.88 -20.54 -6.57
C PRO A 253 -3.32 -20.54 -6.07
N LYS A 254 -3.92 -21.71 -5.82
CA LYS A 254 -5.30 -21.82 -5.30
C LYS A 254 -5.47 -21.25 -3.89
N ALA A 255 -4.49 -21.45 -3.00
CA ALA A 255 -4.56 -20.91 -1.65
C ALA A 255 -4.44 -19.38 -1.67
N TYR A 256 -3.58 -18.85 -2.54
CA TYR A 256 -3.33 -17.43 -2.67
C TYR A 256 -4.48 -16.67 -3.33
N THR A 257 -5.19 -17.25 -4.30
CA THR A 257 -6.43 -16.67 -4.83
C THR A 257 -7.58 -16.66 -3.81
N GLN A 258 -7.49 -17.48 -2.77
CA GLN A 258 -8.45 -17.54 -1.67
C GLN A 258 -7.98 -16.78 -0.42
N HIS A 259 -6.84 -16.09 -0.48
CA HIS A 259 -6.22 -15.41 0.66
C HIS A 259 -6.00 -16.31 1.89
N LYS A 260 -5.84 -17.62 1.68
CA LYS A 260 -5.54 -18.62 2.73
C LYS A 260 -4.04 -18.83 2.85
N VAL A 261 -3.32 -17.79 3.28
CA VAL A 261 -1.86 -17.77 3.27
C VAL A 261 -1.32 -17.39 4.64
N ASN A 262 -0.15 -17.91 4.98
CA ASN A 262 0.68 -17.35 6.04
C ASN A 262 1.66 -16.35 5.43
N ASP A 263 2.10 -15.37 6.22
CA ASP A 263 3.11 -14.41 5.80
C ASP A 263 4.52 -14.85 6.23
N TYR A 264 5.55 -14.14 5.74
CA TYR A 264 6.94 -14.49 6.06
C TYR A 264 7.30 -14.26 7.54
N VAL A 265 6.55 -13.41 8.26
CA VAL A 265 6.70 -13.29 9.72
C VAL A 265 6.32 -14.60 10.39
N HIS A 266 5.17 -15.19 10.03
CA HIS A 266 4.74 -16.48 10.56
C HIS A 266 5.73 -17.62 10.22
N TYR A 267 6.30 -17.58 9.02
CA TYR A 267 7.38 -18.49 8.63
C TYR A 267 8.58 -18.41 9.59
N LEU A 268 9.09 -17.20 9.85
CA LEU A 268 10.22 -16.99 10.76
C LEU A 268 9.87 -17.33 12.21
N GLU A 269 8.65 -17.02 12.65
CA GLU A 269 8.14 -17.39 13.97
C GLU A 269 8.18 -18.91 14.18
N THR A 270 7.72 -19.67 13.20
CA THR A 270 7.79 -21.14 13.23
C THR A 270 9.23 -21.65 13.24
N LYS A 271 10.10 -21.10 12.37
CA LYS A 271 11.52 -21.50 12.30
C LYS A 271 12.29 -21.19 13.59
N LEU A 272 11.93 -20.11 14.28
CA LEU A 272 12.60 -19.68 15.51
C LEU A 272 11.94 -20.21 16.79
N ASN A 273 10.84 -20.95 16.67
CA ASN A 273 9.95 -21.33 17.76
C ASN A 273 9.56 -20.11 18.62
N SER A 274 9.02 -19.09 17.96
CA SER A 274 8.67 -17.80 18.54
C SER A 274 7.18 -17.52 18.38
N GLU A 275 6.55 -17.02 19.45
CA GLU A 275 5.18 -16.49 19.42
C GLU A 275 5.10 -15.07 18.85
N SER A 276 6.22 -14.36 18.78
CA SER A 276 6.27 -13.00 18.26
C SER A 276 7.68 -12.62 17.83
N LEU A 277 7.87 -12.47 16.52
CA LEU A 277 9.16 -12.14 15.93
C LEU A 277 9.74 -10.83 16.49
N SER A 278 8.92 -9.78 16.63
CA SER A 278 9.34 -8.51 17.23
C SER A 278 9.81 -8.66 18.69
N LYS A 279 9.12 -9.45 19.52
CA LYS A 279 9.57 -9.73 20.90
C LYS A 279 10.89 -10.52 20.91
N THR A 280 11.05 -11.48 20.00
CA THR A 280 12.31 -12.23 19.85
C THR A 280 13.45 -11.33 19.41
N PHE A 281 13.21 -10.40 18.47
CA PHE A 281 14.21 -9.44 18.02
C PHE A 281 14.67 -8.55 19.18
N ASN A 282 13.76 -8.01 19.98
CA ASN A 282 14.12 -7.18 21.14
C ASN A 282 14.99 -7.92 22.16
N ARG A 283 14.82 -9.24 22.31
CA ARG A 283 15.63 -10.07 23.22
C ARG A 283 16.94 -10.52 22.59
N SER A 284 16.96 -10.78 21.29
CA SER A 284 18.10 -11.39 20.60
C SER A 284 18.14 -10.98 19.12
N PRO A 285 18.55 -9.73 18.79
CA PRO A 285 18.56 -9.23 17.41
C PRO A 285 19.37 -10.12 16.46
N LYS A 286 20.55 -10.57 16.91
CA LYS A 286 21.43 -11.45 16.13
C LYS A 286 20.75 -12.75 15.69
N LYS A 287 19.89 -13.34 16.55
CA LYS A 287 19.18 -14.59 16.24
C LYS A 287 18.19 -14.39 15.09
N VAL A 288 17.45 -13.28 15.10
CA VAL A 288 16.47 -12.98 14.06
C VAL A 288 17.16 -12.57 12.75
N ILE A 289 18.20 -11.73 12.82
CA ILE A 289 18.98 -11.32 11.63
C ILE A 289 19.62 -12.55 10.97
N ALA A 290 20.21 -13.46 11.74
CA ALA A 290 20.80 -14.68 11.19
C ALA A 290 19.76 -15.57 10.47
N ALA A 291 18.50 -15.57 10.92
CA ALA A 291 17.41 -16.29 10.27
C ALA A 291 16.92 -15.60 8.98
N ILE A 292 16.87 -14.28 8.97
CA ILE A 292 16.57 -13.48 7.76
C ILE A 292 17.63 -13.71 6.68
N GLN A 293 18.90 -13.90 7.06
CA GLN A 293 20.00 -14.13 6.13
C GLN A 293 20.07 -15.55 5.57
N GLN A 294 19.23 -16.48 6.05
CA GLN A 294 19.16 -17.83 5.47
C GLN A 294 18.44 -17.82 4.11
N PRO A 295 18.79 -18.74 3.20
CA PRO A 295 18.05 -18.90 1.95
C PRO A 295 16.55 -19.11 2.18
N LEU A 296 15.73 -18.45 1.36
CA LEU A 296 14.28 -18.59 1.40
C LEU A 296 13.86 -20.03 1.07
N GLN A 297 12.89 -20.55 1.82
CA GLN A 297 12.35 -21.89 1.60
C GLN A 297 10.83 -21.82 1.45
N THR A 298 10.36 -22.35 0.33
CA THR A 298 8.94 -22.58 0.07
C THR A 298 8.56 -23.93 0.64
N SER A 299 7.48 -23.99 1.42
CA SER A 299 7.01 -25.23 2.03
C SER A 299 5.51 -25.17 2.30
N THR A 300 4.94 -26.21 2.90
CA THR A 300 3.53 -26.26 3.27
C THR A 300 3.10 -25.13 4.19
N ILE A 301 4.04 -24.51 4.92
CA ILE A 301 3.78 -23.33 5.77
C ILE A 301 3.28 -22.12 4.98
N CYS A 302 3.48 -22.07 3.66
CA CYS A 302 2.95 -21.02 2.79
C CYS A 302 1.42 -20.91 2.85
N VAL A 303 0.73 -22.00 3.18
CA VAL A 303 -0.73 -22.10 3.17
C VAL A 303 -1.24 -22.12 4.60
N LYS A 304 -2.32 -21.39 4.85
CA LYS A 304 -3.04 -21.44 6.11
C LYS A 304 -4.09 -22.55 6.02
N ASP A 305 -4.15 -23.40 7.05
CA ASP A 305 -5.14 -24.48 7.17
C ASP A 305 -6.58 -23.95 7.08
#